data_AF-A0A961LU94-F1
#
_entry.id   AF-A0A961LU94-F1
#
_cell.length_a   1.000
_cell.length_b   1.000
_cell.length_c   1.000
_cell.angle_alpha   90.00
_cell.angle_beta   90.00
_cell.angle_gamma   90.00
#
_symmetry.space_group_name_H-M   'P 1'
#
loop_
_entity.id
_entity.type
_entity.pdbx_description
1 polymer ?
#
loop_
_entity_poly.entity_id
_entity_poly.type
_entity_poly.pdbx_seq_one_letter_code
_entity_poly.pdbx_strand_id
1 'polypeptide(L)'
;FSGASAEYGGEPNDHVSLVDAAMPGMLPVINRFCVEQAVRTGLGLKAQINNYSVFDRKNYFYPDLPQGYQISQFKQPVVGEGTILIEVDGEEIEVGVERIHLEQDAGKSLHDQHPSMSFVDLNRSGVALMEIVSKPDLRSPEEAKAYVTKLRTILR
;
A
#
# COMPACT_ATOMS: atom_id res chain seq x y z
N PHE A 1 -1.59 -6.54 9.54
CA PHE A 1 -1.63 -7.99 9.87
C PHE A 1 -1.69 -8.25 11.38
N SER A 2 -2.10 -7.25 12.15
CA SER A 2 -2.25 -7.27 13.60
C SER A 2 -3.62 -6.67 13.95
N GLY A 3 -3.91 -6.59 15.25
CA GLY A 3 -5.10 -5.92 15.78
C GLY A 3 -4.87 -4.47 16.22
N ALA A 4 -3.70 -3.88 15.97
CA ALA A 4 -3.42 -2.49 16.33
C ALA A 4 -4.26 -1.51 15.50
N SER A 5 -4.48 -0.31 16.05
CA SER A 5 -5.18 0.76 15.33
C SER A 5 -4.39 1.19 14.10
N ALA A 6 -5.09 1.51 13.01
CA ALA A 6 -4.52 2.14 11.81
C ALA A 6 -4.83 3.66 11.76
N GLU A 7 -5.27 4.23 12.87
CA GLU A 7 -5.62 5.65 12.97
C GLU A 7 -4.37 6.54 12.86
N TYR A 8 -4.52 7.66 12.14
CA TYR A 8 -3.46 8.64 12.00
C TYR A 8 -3.36 9.51 13.26
N GLY A 9 -2.14 9.76 13.72
CA GLY A 9 -1.87 10.50 14.97
C GLY A 9 -1.49 9.55 16.10
N GLY A 10 -1.76 9.96 17.34
CA GLY A 10 -1.31 9.25 18.54
C GLY A 10 0.10 9.67 18.99
N GLU A 11 0.45 9.31 20.23
CA GLU A 11 1.82 9.45 20.73
C GLU A 11 2.73 8.39 20.05
N PRO A 12 4.05 8.62 19.95
CA PRO A 12 4.95 7.67 19.32
C PRO A 12 4.85 6.26 19.91
N ASN A 13 4.65 5.27 19.06
CA ASN A 13 4.48 3.85 19.40
C ASN A 13 3.22 3.48 20.23
N ASP A 14 2.18 4.31 20.23
CA ASP A 14 0.89 4.05 20.91
C ASP A 14 -0.02 3.04 20.14
N HIS A 15 0.09 3.00 18.81
CA HIS A 15 -0.66 2.13 17.91
C HIS A 15 0.16 0.91 17.45
N VAL A 16 0.81 0.22 18.39
CA VAL A 16 1.76 -0.85 18.06
C VAL A 16 1.42 -2.12 18.84
N SER A 17 1.23 -3.23 18.13
CA SER A 17 1.16 -4.56 18.73
C SER A 17 2.51 -5.27 18.69
N LEU A 18 2.62 -6.40 19.38
CA LEU A 18 3.81 -7.25 19.33
C LEU A 18 4.12 -7.77 17.90
N VAL A 19 3.09 -7.93 17.06
CA VAL A 19 3.25 -8.32 15.64
C VAL A 19 3.90 -7.19 14.84
N ASP A 20 3.47 -5.95 15.09
CA ASP A 20 3.95 -4.76 14.38
C ASP A 20 5.40 -4.45 14.78
N ALA A 21 5.73 -4.63 16.06
CA ALA A 21 7.09 -4.53 16.59
C ALA A 21 7.99 -5.74 16.26
N ALA A 22 7.50 -6.72 15.49
CA ALA A 22 8.23 -7.93 15.10
C ALA A 22 8.82 -8.73 16.28
N MET A 23 8.10 -8.79 17.40
CA MET A 23 8.58 -9.53 18.56
C MET A 23 8.73 -11.03 18.23
N PRO A 24 9.75 -11.71 18.80
CA PRO A 24 9.99 -13.13 18.52
C PRO A 24 8.76 -14.00 18.78
N GLY A 25 8.41 -14.86 17.83
CA GLY A 25 7.28 -15.80 17.92
C GLY A 25 5.94 -15.26 17.42
N MET A 26 5.86 -13.99 17.00
CA MET A 26 4.64 -13.40 16.47
C MET A 26 4.36 -13.87 15.03
N LEU A 27 3.07 -14.10 14.72
CA LEU A 27 2.61 -14.53 13.40
C LEU A 27 1.56 -13.55 12.85
N PRO A 28 1.59 -13.22 11.55
CA PRO A 28 0.65 -12.30 10.94
C PRO A 28 -0.73 -12.94 10.73
N VAL A 29 -1.79 -12.17 10.93
CA VAL A 29 -3.18 -12.55 10.56
C VAL A 29 -3.71 -11.53 9.56
N ILE A 30 -4.24 -12.01 8.44
CA ILE A 30 -4.76 -11.15 7.37
C ILE A 30 -6.02 -10.42 7.82
N ASN A 31 -6.16 -9.15 7.42
CA ASN A 31 -7.36 -8.37 7.66
C ASN A 31 -8.34 -8.52 6.48
N ARG A 32 -9.53 -9.08 6.75
CA ARG A 32 -10.58 -9.30 5.75
C ARG A 32 -11.03 -8.01 5.06
N PHE A 33 -11.17 -6.92 5.82
CA PHE A 33 -11.61 -5.64 5.29
C PHE A 33 -10.63 -5.08 4.26
N CYS A 34 -9.32 -5.21 4.51
CA CYS A 34 -8.30 -4.76 3.56
C CYS A 34 -8.36 -5.52 2.22
N VAL A 35 -8.62 -6.83 2.27
CA VAL A 35 -8.83 -7.66 1.06
C VAL A 35 -10.09 -7.22 0.31
N GLU A 36 -11.18 -6.98 1.03
CA GLU A 36 -12.42 -6.49 0.45
C GLU A 36 -12.23 -5.14 -0.25
N GLN A 37 -11.49 -4.21 0.36
CA GLN A 37 -11.18 -2.92 -0.27
C GLN A 37 -10.34 -3.10 -1.54
N ALA A 38 -9.33 -3.98 -1.55
CA ALA A 38 -8.54 -4.24 -2.75
C ALA A 38 -9.38 -4.81 -3.90
N VAL A 39 -10.28 -5.75 -3.61
CA VAL A 39 -11.21 -6.30 -4.59
C VAL A 39 -12.16 -5.21 -5.10
N ARG A 40 -12.72 -4.39 -4.20
CA ARG A 40 -13.61 -3.30 -4.56
C ARG A 40 -12.93 -2.27 -5.47
N THR A 41 -11.69 -1.90 -5.15
CA THR A 41 -10.88 -1.03 -6.01
C THR A 41 -10.66 -1.67 -7.37
N GLY A 42 -10.26 -2.95 -7.42
CA GLY A 42 -10.07 -3.66 -8.68
C GLY A 42 -11.30 -3.63 -9.58
N LEU A 43 -12.50 -3.86 -9.02
CA LEU A 43 -13.76 -3.74 -9.75
C LEU A 43 -14.01 -2.31 -10.26
N GLY A 44 -13.72 -1.29 -9.43
CA GLY A 44 -13.82 0.12 -9.82
C GLY A 44 -12.88 0.52 -10.96
N LEU A 45 -11.73 -0.15 -11.08
CA LEU A 45 -10.75 0.04 -12.17
C LEU A 45 -10.95 -0.94 -13.34
N LYS A 46 -12.10 -1.61 -13.41
CA LYS A 46 -12.43 -2.63 -14.43
C LYS A 46 -11.34 -3.71 -14.56
N ALA A 47 -10.68 -4.03 -13.46
CA ALA A 47 -9.53 -4.92 -13.44
C ALA A 47 -9.93 -6.39 -13.21
N GLN A 48 -9.06 -7.31 -13.64
CA GLN A 48 -9.22 -8.73 -13.36
C GLN A 48 -9.02 -9.02 -11.86
N ILE A 49 -10.03 -9.57 -11.19
CA ILE A 49 -9.90 -10.07 -9.83
C ILE A 49 -9.36 -11.51 -9.86
N ASN A 50 -8.25 -11.76 -9.17
CA ASN A 50 -7.66 -13.09 -9.13
C ASN A 50 -8.28 -13.93 -8.01
N ASN A 51 -8.83 -15.10 -8.36
CA ASN A 51 -9.40 -16.06 -7.40
C ASN A 51 -8.33 -16.76 -6.54
N TYR A 52 -7.06 -16.59 -6.90
CA TYR A 52 -5.92 -17.10 -6.17
C TYR A 52 -4.85 -16.01 -6.08
N SER A 53 -4.39 -15.74 -4.86
CA SER A 53 -3.34 -14.75 -4.59
C SER A 53 -2.46 -15.23 -3.45
N VAL A 54 -1.20 -14.80 -3.43
CA VAL A 54 -0.21 -15.20 -2.41
C VAL A 54 0.44 -13.96 -1.81
N PHE A 55 0.68 -14.01 -0.51
CA PHE A 55 1.53 -13.03 0.17
C PHE A 55 2.97 -13.53 0.20
N ASP A 56 3.88 -12.65 -0.20
CA ASP A 56 5.31 -12.86 -0.31
C ASP A 56 6.04 -11.97 0.71
N ARG A 57 7.31 -12.33 0.99
CA ARG A 57 8.20 -11.52 1.82
C ARG A 57 9.19 -10.76 0.95
N LYS A 58 9.14 -9.43 0.98
CA LYS A 58 10.14 -8.55 0.38
C LYS A 58 11.19 -8.21 1.44
N ASN A 59 12.31 -8.93 1.42
CA ASN A 59 13.33 -8.85 2.48
C ASN A 59 14.28 -7.68 2.24
N TYR A 60 14.40 -6.79 3.23
CA TYR A 60 15.38 -5.70 3.26
C TYR A 60 15.50 -5.16 4.69
N PHE A 61 16.64 -4.55 5.01
CA PHE A 61 16.92 -4.04 6.35
C PHE A 61 16.79 -2.53 6.39
N TYR A 62 15.89 -2.03 7.24
CA TYR A 62 15.79 -0.62 7.56
C TYR A 62 15.18 -0.45 8.97
N PRO A 63 15.55 0.58 9.76
CA PRO A 63 15.10 0.71 11.15
C PRO A 63 13.59 0.80 11.37
N ASP A 64 12.84 1.33 10.40
CA ASP A 64 11.38 1.43 10.47
C ASP A 64 10.63 0.16 10.01
N LEU A 65 11.37 -0.88 9.60
CA LEU A 65 10.84 -2.18 9.20
C LEU A 65 11.36 -3.27 10.16
N PRO A 66 10.69 -3.46 11.31
CA PRO A 66 11.22 -4.28 12.39
C PRO A 66 11.33 -5.77 12.03
N GLN A 67 10.50 -6.28 11.10
CA GLN A 67 10.53 -7.68 10.69
C GLN A 67 11.75 -8.04 9.80
N GLY A 68 12.45 -7.05 9.25
CA GLY A 68 13.49 -7.27 8.21
C GLY A 68 12.92 -7.75 6.86
N TYR A 69 11.59 -7.75 6.73
CA TYR A 69 10.87 -7.99 5.48
C TYR A 69 9.49 -7.33 5.54
N GLN A 70 9.02 -6.85 4.39
CA GLN A 70 7.67 -6.36 4.21
C GLN A 70 6.81 -7.52 3.68
N ILE A 71 5.66 -7.78 4.29
CA ILE A 71 4.66 -8.67 3.67
C ILE A 71 4.00 -7.88 2.53
N SER A 72 4.13 -8.38 1.31
CA SER A 72 3.58 -7.80 0.08
C SER A 72 3.06 -8.93 -0.83
N GLN A 73 2.81 -8.68 -2.11
CA GLN A 73 2.53 -9.74 -3.09
C GLN A 73 3.42 -9.53 -4.30
N PHE A 74 4.08 -10.56 -4.81
CA PHE A 74 4.99 -10.43 -5.95
C PHE A 74 4.40 -11.01 -7.23
N LYS A 75 4.30 -12.34 -7.34
CA LYS A 75 3.87 -12.98 -8.61
C LYS A 75 2.36 -13.12 -8.76
N GLN A 76 1.65 -13.15 -7.65
CA GLN A 76 0.23 -13.51 -7.60
C GLN A 76 -0.55 -12.43 -6.84
N PRO A 77 -0.68 -11.22 -7.42
CA PRO A 77 -1.40 -10.11 -6.80
C PRO A 77 -2.90 -10.42 -6.71
N VAL A 78 -3.59 -9.76 -5.78
CA VAL A 78 -5.05 -9.89 -5.62
C VAL A 78 -5.83 -9.35 -6.83
N VAL A 79 -5.30 -8.34 -7.52
CA VAL A 79 -5.90 -7.76 -8.74
C VAL A 79 -4.84 -7.67 -9.84
N GLY A 80 -5.22 -8.11 -11.04
CA GLY A 80 -4.41 -8.04 -12.26
C GLY A 80 -4.69 -6.78 -13.08
N GLU A 81 -4.64 -6.92 -14.40
CA GLU A 81 -4.75 -5.80 -15.33
C GLU A 81 -6.15 -5.16 -15.34
N GLY A 82 -6.20 -3.83 -15.50
CA GLY A 82 -7.42 -3.02 -15.61
C GLY A 82 -7.17 -1.72 -16.36
N THR A 83 -8.11 -0.78 -16.32
CA THR A 83 -8.00 0.51 -17.02
C THR A 83 -8.65 1.68 -16.27
N ILE A 84 -8.14 2.89 -16.51
CA ILE A 84 -8.71 4.15 -16.05
C ILE A 84 -8.87 5.09 -17.24
N LEU A 85 -10.07 5.64 -17.42
CA LEU A 85 -10.33 6.71 -18.38
C LEU A 85 -10.09 8.07 -17.72
N ILE A 86 -9.18 8.84 -18.30
CA ILE A 86 -8.87 10.22 -17.89
C ILE A 86 -9.26 11.19 -19.01
N GLU A 87 -9.46 12.45 -18.66
CA GLU A 87 -9.77 13.51 -19.61
C GLU A 87 -8.69 14.60 -19.49
N VAL A 88 -8.09 14.96 -20.62
CA VAL A 88 -7.08 16.04 -20.73
C VAL A 88 -7.39 16.85 -21.97
N ASP A 89 -7.53 18.16 -21.82
CA ASP A 89 -7.84 19.10 -22.92
C ASP A 89 -9.06 18.71 -23.78
N GLY A 90 -10.04 18.03 -23.18
CA GLY A 90 -11.27 17.56 -23.84
C GLY A 90 -11.12 16.24 -24.59
N GLU A 91 -9.96 15.59 -24.53
CA GLU A 91 -9.72 14.25 -25.07
C GLU A 91 -9.78 13.18 -23.97
N GLU A 92 -10.49 12.09 -24.24
CA GLU A 92 -10.48 10.91 -23.37
C GLU A 92 -9.29 10.02 -23.69
N ILE A 93 -8.49 9.70 -22.66
CA ILE A 93 -7.32 8.85 -22.75
C ILE A 93 -7.53 7.65 -21.82
N GLU A 94 -7.33 6.44 -22.35
CA GLU A 94 -7.33 5.22 -21.56
C GLU A 94 -5.92 4.90 -21.06
N VAL A 95 -5.78 4.74 -19.75
CA VAL A 95 -4.52 4.39 -19.08
C VAL A 95 -4.65 3.02 -18.46
N GLY A 96 -3.75 2.10 -18.82
CA GLY A 96 -3.71 0.76 -18.25
C GLY A 96 -3.28 0.76 -16.79
N VAL A 97 -3.85 -0.18 -16.03
CA VAL A 97 -3.39 -0.61 -14.71
C VAL A 97 -2.79 -2.00 -14.90
N GLU A 98 -1.55 -2.19 -14.46
CA GLU A 98 -0.86 -3.47 -14.55
C GLU A 98 -1.35 -4.42 -13.45
N ARG A 99 -1.48 -3.91 -12.23
CA ARG A 99 -1.80 -4.70 -11.04
C ARG A 99 -2.20 -3.83 -9.87
N ILE A 100 -2.90 -4.46 -8.92
CA ILE A 100 -3.05 -3.95 -7.56
C ILE A 100 -2.68 -5.05 -6.58
N HIS A 101 -1.83 -4.73 -5.61
CA HIS A 101 -1.48 -5.67 -4.56
C HIS A 101 -1.53 -5.05 -3.17
N LEU A 102 -1.70 -5.91 -2.18
CA LEU A 102 -1.71 -5.54 -0.78
C LEU A 102 -0.33 -5.69 -0.17
N GLU A 103 0.04 -4.72 0.66
CA GLU A 103 1.27 -4.79 1.44
C GLU A 103 1.17 -4.08 2.79
N GLN A 104 2.20 -4.22 3.61
CA GLN A 104 2.34 -3.51 4.89
C GLN A 104 3.12 -2.22 4.71
N ASP A 105 2.67 -1.14 5.32
CA ASP A 105 3.51 0.05 5.46
C ASP A 105 4.62 -0.19 6.51
N ALA A 106 5.71 0.57 6.36
CA ALA A 106 6.76 0.67 7.35
C ALA A 106 6.42 1.75 8.38
N GLY A 107 7.20 1.79 9.46
CA GLY A 107 7.14 2.88 10.44
C GLY A 107 7.60 4.22 9.86
N LYS A 108 7.89 5.15 10.76
CA LYS A 108 8.41 6.49 10.44
C LYS A 108 9.76 6.70 11.12
N SER A 109 10.73 7.17 10.35
CA SER A 109 12.01 7.63 10.87
C SER A 109 12.02 9.16 11.02
N LEU A 110 12.46 9.65 12.17
CA LEU A 110 12.59 11.07 12.51
C LEU A 110 14.06 11.38 12.77
N HIS A 111 14.63 12.27 11.95
CA HIS A 111 16.06 12.62 12.00
C HIS A 111 16.34 14.00 12.62
N ASP A 112 15.28 14.78 12.89
CA ASP A 112 15.36 16.16 13.36
C ASP A 112 15.26 16.30 14.88
N GLN A 113 14.97 15.21 15.60
CA GLN A 113 14.80 15.20 17.06
C GLN A 113 16.13 15.12 17.83
N HIS A 114 17.22 14.74 17.16
CA HIS A 114 18.55 14.67 17.76
C HIS A 114 19.65 14.86 16.71
N PRO A 115 20.77 15.55 17.05
CA PRO A 115 21.81 15.90 16.07
C PRO A 115 22.56 14.71 15.45
N SER A 116 22.53 13.53 16.08
CA SER A 116 23.29 12.36 15.63
C SER A 116 22.52 11.03 15.69
N MET A 117 21.23 11.06 16.01
CA MET A 117 20.41 9.85 16.15
C MET A 117 19.09 10.01 15.40
N SER A 118 18.53 8.87 15.01
CA SER A 118 17.20 8.79 14.41
C SER A 118 16.25 8.13 15.38
N PHE A 119 15.04 8.68 15.52
CA PHE A 119 13.96 8.08 16.28
C PHE A 119 13.07 7.28 15.33
N VAL A 120 12.60 6.14 15.79
CA VAL A 120 11.68 5.28 15.04
C VAL A 120 10.34 5.27 15.76
N ASP A 121 9.30 5.62 15.03
CA ASP A 121 7.90 5.49 15.45
C ASP A 121 7.22 4.38 14.61
N LEU A 122 6.76 3.34 15.27
CA LEU A 122 6.17 2.16 14.66
C LEU A 122 4.64 2.23 14.55
N ASN A 123 3.99 3.34 14.91
CA ASN A 123 2.53 3.51 14.79
C ASN A 123 1.97 3.17 13.40
N ARG A 124 2.76 3.41 12.35
CA ARG A 124 2.39 3.12 10.96
C ARG A 124 2.81 1.73 10.49
N SER A 125 3.69 1.05 11.22
CA SER A 125 4.19 -0.27 10.84
C SER A 125 3.05 -1.28 10.82
N GLY A 126 2.88 -1.97 9.67
CA GLY A 126 1.85 -2.98 9.52
C GLY A 126 0.47 -2.46 9.10
N VAL A 127 0.29 -1.14 8.97
CA VAL A 127 -0.89 -0.53 8.32
C VAL A 127 -1.00 -1.05 6.89
N ALA A 128 -2.23 -1.32 6.43
CA ALA A 128 -2.45 -1.87 5.11
C ALA A 128 -2.24 -0.81 4.02
N LEU A 129 -1.44 -1.17 3.02
CA LEU A 129 -1.27 -0.42 1.78
C LEU A 129 -1.86 -1.19 0.61
N MET A 130 -2.23 -0.42 -0.40
CA MET A 130 -2.63 -0.91 -1.71
C MET A 130 -1.72 -0.26 -2.74
N GLU A 131 -0.79 -1.02 -3.30
CA GLU A 131 0.09 -0.53 -4.36
C GLU A 131 -0.60 -0.76 -5.72
N ILE A 132 -0.92 0.35 -6.40
CA ILE A 132 -1.53 0.37 -7.73
C ILE A 132 -0.45 0.78 -8.72
N VAL A 133 -0.12 -0.12 -9.65
CA VAL A 133 0.90 0.11 -10.67
C VAL A 133 0.22 0.37 -12.00
N SER A 134 0.44 1.55 -12.58
CA SER A 134 -0.03 1.87 -13.93
C SER A 134 0.88 1.23 -14.99
N LYS A 135 0.33 0.98 -16.17
CA LYS A 135 1.14 0.77 -17.38
C LYS A 135 1.85 2.07 -17.76
N PRO A 136 2.95 2.01 -18.51
CA PRO A 136 3.69 3.19 -18.95
C PRO A 136 2.96 3.88 -20.11
N ASP A 137 1.71 4.29 -19.92
CA ASP A 137 0.85 4.87 -20.97
C ASP A 137 0.83 6.40 -20.93
N LEU A 138 1.09 7.00 -19.77
CA LEU A 138 1.12 8.45 -19.57
C LEU A 138 2.25 9.11 -20.39
N ARG A 139 1.97 10.23 -21.05
CA ARG A 139 2.89 10.95 -21.95
C ARG A 139 3.17 12.40 -21.53
N SER A 140 2.41 12.94 -20.59
CA SER A 140 2.55 14.32 -20.11
C SER A 140 2.33 14.44 -18.59
N PRO A 141 2.89 15.48 -17.94
CA PRO A 141 2.57 15.81 -16.55
C PRO A 141 1.07 16.05 -16.31
N GLU A 142 0.36 16.60 -17.30
CA GLU A 142 -1.06 16.89 -17.26
C GLU A 142 -1.87 15.58 -17.18
N GLU A 143 -1.53 14.59 -18.01
CA GLU A 143 -2.11 13.25 -17.94
C GLU A 143 -1.84 12.59 -16.59
N ALA A 144 -0.62 12.69 -16.07
CA ALA A 144 -0.29 12.11 -14.76
C ALA A 144 -1.13 12.73 -13.62
N LYS A 145 -1.34 14.05 -13.65
CA LYS A 145 -2.23 14.75 -12.71
C LYS A 145 -3.67 14.28 -12.87
N ALA A 146 -4.17 14.18 -14.10
CA ALA A 146 -5.53 13.71 -14.38
C ALA A 146 -5.73 12.27 -13.89
N TYR A 147 -4.75 11.38 -14.11
CA TYR A 147 -4.74 10.00 -13.64
C TYR A 147 -4.84 9.91 -12.11
N VAL A 148 -3.95 10.57 -11.36
CA VAL A 148 -3.99 10.53 -9.89
C VAL A 148 -5.28 11.15 -9.35
N THR A 149 -5.78 12.21 -9.98
CA THR A 149 -7.06 12.86 -9.59
C THR A 149 -8.25 11.93 -9.82
N LYS A 150 -8.30 11.26 -10.97
CA LYS A 150 -9.35 10.30 -11.31
C LYS A 150 -9.30 9.10 -10.37
N LEU A 151 -8.11 8.54 -10.13
CA LEU A 151 -7.90 7.44 -9.21
C LEU A 151 -8.38 7.79 -7.79
N ARG A 152 -8.02 8.98 -7.27
CA ARG A 152 -8.51 9.47 -5.98
C ARG A 152 -10.02 9.62 -5.94
N THR A 153 -10.65 10.01 -7.04
CA THR A 153 -12.11 10.13 -7.14
C THR A 153 -12.79 8.77 -7.09
N ILE A 154 -12.21 7.74 -7.71
CA ILE A 154 -12.73 6.37 -7.68
C ILE A 154 -12.61 5.75 -6.28
N LEU A 155 -11.53 6.06 -5.56
CA LEU A 155 -11.22 5.52 -4.23
C LEU A 155 -11.97 6.20 -3.07
N ARG A 156 -12.65 7.33 -3.32
CA ARG A 156 -13.42 8.08 -2.32
C ARG A 156 -14.88 7.63 -2.27
#